data_AF-A0A6P6C717-F1
#
_entry.id   AF-A0A6P6C717-F1
#
_cell.length_a   1.000
_cell.length_b   1.000
_cell.length_c   1.000
_cell.angle_alpha   90.00
_cell.angle_beta   90.00
_cell.angle_gamma   90.00
#
_symmetry.space_group_name_H-M   'P 1'
#
loop_
_entity.id
_entity.type
_entity.pdbx_description
1 polymer ?
#
loop_
_entity_poly.entity_id
_entity_poly.type
_entity_poly.pdbx_seq_one_letter_code
_entity_poly.pdbx_strand_id
1 'polypeptide(L)'
;MGKEPQGAPEGSDDHNIDSVIYKWNPRTRLFEPNQTIATSGAYDWEFFAVGPYSFLAVANAFNGTSTKVHSHLYVWLVGSFRLFQSFLVRPRPAPRRASPGDTGLGAQPGPVPGRHRHP
;
A
#
# COMPACT_ATOMS: atom_id res chain seq x y z
N MET A 1 -17.79 -45.45 4.87
CA MET A 1 -16.41 -45.19 4.41
C MET A 1 -16.51 -44.10 3.35
N GLY A 2 -16.30 -42.84 3.73
CA GLY A 2 -16.41 -41.70 2.83
C GLY A 2 -15.54 -40.60 3.39
N LYS A 3 -14.28 -40.56 2.98
CA LYS A 3 -13.41 -39.42 3.27
C LYS A 3 -13.72 -38.37 2.22
N GLU A 4 -14.39 -37.31 2.66
CA GLU A 4 -14.52 -36.08 1.90
C GLU A 4 -13.12 -35.54 1.60
N PRO A 5 -12.81 -35.14 0.35
CA PRO A 5 -11.49 -34.65 0.01
C PRO A 5 -11.25 -33.35 0.76
N GLN A 6 -10.26 -33.37 1.64
CA GLN A 6 -9.68 -32.16 2.23
C GLN A 6 -9.31 -31.24 1.07
N GLY A 7 -9.89 -30.04 1.08
CA GLY A 7 -9.59 -28.99 0.11
C GLY A 7 -8.08 -28.86 -0.07
N ALA A 8 -7.65 -28.72 -1.33
CA ALA A 8 -6.28 -28.36 -1.65
C ALA A 8 -5.85 -27.18 -0.76
N PRO A 9 -4.58 -27.12 -0.32
CA PRO A 9 -4.12 -25.94 0.40
C PRO A 9 -4.36 -24.75 -0.53
N GLU A 10 -5.27 -23.87 -0.14
CA GLU A 10 -5.41 -22.57 -0.79
C GLU A 10 -4.01 -21.98 -0.81
N GLY A 11 -3.50 -21.71 -2.02
CA GLY A 11 -2.18 -21.14 -2.18
C GLY A 11 -2.08 -19.98 -1.20
N SER A 12 -1.11 -20.04 -0.29
CA SER A 12 -0.92 -18.92 0.62
C SER A 12 -0.78 -17.69 -0.26
N ASP A 13 -1.73 -16.78 -0.19
CA ASP A 13 -1.71 -15.50 -0.90
C ASP A 13 -0.59 -14.63 -0.30
N ASP A 14 0.62 -15.15 -0.12
CA ASP A 14 1.75 -14.40 0.41
C ASP A 14 2.19 -13.39 -0.66
N HIS A 15 1.93 -12.13 -0.37
CA HIS A 15 2.30 -11.02 -1.25
C HIS A 15 3.66 -10.45 -0.87
N ASN A 16 4.43 -11.14 -0.04
CA ASN A 16 5.83 -10.79 0.22
C ASN A 16 6.70 -11.32 -0.91
N ILE A 17 7.32 -10.39 -1.63
CA ILE A 17 8.21 -10.70 -2.74
C ILE A 17 9.45 -9.81 -2.70
N ASP A 18 10.49 -10.26 -3.37
CA ASP A 18 11.71 -9.50 -3.57
C ASP A 18 11.58 -8.57 -4.79
N SER A 19 11.67 -7.26 -4.56
CA SER A 19 11.79 -6.25 -5.60
C SER A 19 13.26 -6.03 -5.94
N VAL A 20 13.62 -6.10 -7.22
CA VAL A 20 15.01 -5.93 -7.68
C VAL A 20 15.20 -4.54 -8.27
N ILE A 21 16.18 -3.81 -7.73
CA ILE A 21 16.68 -2.56 -8.30
C ILE A 21 17.76 -2.91 -9.31
N TYR A 22 17.53 -2.54 -10.57
CA TYR A 22 18.50 -2.69 -11.64
C TYR A 22 19.27 -1.40 -11.88
N LYS A 23 20.53 -1.55 -12.29
CA LYS A 23 21.40 -0.43 -12.65
C LYS A 23 21.92 -0.62 -14.07
N TRP A 24 21.92 0.45 -14.85
CA TRP A 24 22.50 0.46 -16.18
C TRP A 24 24.02 0.31 -16.11
N ASN A 25 24.56 -0.69 -16.81
CA ASN A 25 25.99 -0.88 -17.00
C ASN A 25 26.39 -0.40 -18.40
N PRO A 26 27.17 0.69 -18.54
CA PRO A 26 27.54 1.24 -19.84
C PRO A 26 28.53 0.36 -20.62
N ARG A 27 29.26 -0.54 -19.94
CA ARG A 27 30.23 -1.44 -20.58
C ARG A 27 29.52 -2.61 -21.26
N THR A 28 28.59 -3.25 -20.56
CA THR A 28 27.81 -4.38 -21.08
C THR A 28 26.59 -3.94 -21.88
N ARG A 29 26.18 -2.67 -21.74
CA ARG A 29 24.95 -2.09 -22.32
C ARG A 29 23.69 -2.83 -21.88
N LEU A 30 23.67 -3.29 -20.64
CA LEU A 30 22.55 -4.02 -20.03
C LEU A 30 22.18 -3.43 -18.67
N PHE A 31 20.93 -3.64 -18.28
CA PHE A 31 20.51 -3.47 -16.90
C PHE A 31 20.91 -4.70 -16.10
N GLU A 32 21.72 -4.51 -15.07
CA GLU A 32 22.21 -5.57 -14.20
C GLU A 32 21.61 -5.40 -12.80
N PRO A 33 21.28 -6.51 -12.09
CA PRO A 33 20.80 -6.42 -10.72
C PRO A 33 21.81 -5.67 -9.83
N ASN A 34 21.34 -4.65 -9.12
CA ASN A 34 22.17 -3.85 -8.21
C ASN A 34 21.86 -4.16 -6.75
N GLN A 35 20.59 -4.35 -6.42
CA GLN A 35 20.14 -4.61 -5.06
C GLN A 35 18.77 -5.28 -5.08
N THR A 36 18.53 -6.16 -4.11
CA THR A 36 17.21 -6.74 -3.85
C THR A 36 16.64 -6.15 -2.55
N ILE A 37 15.35 -5.83 -2.56
CA ILE A 37 14.62 -5.29 -1.41
C ILE A 37 13.32 -6.08 -1.23
N ALA A 38 13.13 -6.65 -0.05
CA ALA A 38 11.88 -7.31 0.31
C ALA A 38 10.74 -6.29 0.38
N THR A 39 9.61 -6.63 -0.23
CA THR A 39 8.40 -5.81 -0.32
C THR A 39 7.16 -6.62 -0.02
N SER A 40 6.09 -5.94 0.40
CA SER A 40 4.82 -6.58 0.77
C SER A 40 3.70 -5.95 -0.06
N GLY A 41 3.39 -6.57 -1.20
CA GLY A 41 2.39 -6.06 -2.14
C GLY A 41 2.66 -4.60 -2.49
N ALA A 42 3.91 -4.28 -2.87
CA ALA A 42 4.30 -2.93 -3.23
C ALA A 42 3.46 -2.44 -4.40
N TYR A 43 2.78 -1.32 -4.19
CA TYR A 43 1.89 -0.73 -5.18
C TYR A 43 2.63 0.27 -6.07
N ASP A 44 3.61 0.97 -5.50
CA ASP A 44 4.35 2.00 -6.22
C ASP A 44 5.75 2.24 -5.61
N TRP A 45 6.64 2.78 -6.43
CA TRP A 45 7.99 3.20 -6.10
C TRP A 45 8.25 4.61 -6.63
N GLU A 46 8.71 5.52 -5.77
CA GLU A 46 8.94 6.92 -6.15
C GLU A 46 10.35 7.37 -5.76
N PHE A 47 11.08 7.95 -6.72
CA PHE A 47 12.39 8.53 -6.49
C PHE A 47 12.31 10.05 -6.37
N PHE A 48 13.00 10.63 -5.39
CA PHE A 48 13.13 12.08 -5.28
C PHE A 48 14.45 12.48 -4.61
N ALA A 49 14.82 13.75 -4.75
CA ALA A 49 16.03 14.31 -4.16
C ALA A 49 15.73 15.50 -3.25
N VAL A 50 16.46 15.61 -2.14
CA VAL A 50 16.42 16.74 -1.21
C VAL A 50 17.86 17.18 -0.96
N GLY A 51 18.27 18.29 -1.59
CA GLY A 51 19.66 18.74 -1.55
C GLY A 51 20.61 17.68 -2.12
N PRO A 52 21.67 17.27 -1.40
CA PRO A 52 22.61 16.26 -1.87
C PRO A 52 22.11 14.82 -1.69
N TYR A 53 20.93 14.62 -1.10
CA TYR A 53 20.42 13.30 -0.74
C TYR A 53 19.40 12.82 -1.76
N SER A 54 19.61 11.59 -2.24
CA SER A 54 18.67 10.88 -3.11
C SER A 54 17.91 9.86 -2.29
N PHE A 55 16.59 9.85 -2.44
CA PHE A 55 15.67 8.97 -1.73
C PHE A 55 14.84 8.12 -2.68
N LEU A 56 14.43 6.96 -2.19
CA LEU A 56 13.51 6.06 -2.87
C LEU A 56 12.46 5.60 -1.87
N ALA A 57 11.19 5.91 -2.15
CA ALA A 57 10.06 5.47 -1.35
C ALA A 57 9.40 4.24 -1.98
N VAL A 58 8.93 3.32 -1.14
CA VAL A 58 8.06 2.21 -1.55
C VAL A 58 6.76 2.22 -0.76
N ALA A 59 5.64 2.16 -1.48
CA ALA A 59 4.31 2.07 -0.92
C ALA A 59 3.87 0.60 -0.82
N ASN A 60 4.15 -0.04 0.31
CA ASN A 60 3.66 -1.39 0.58
C ASN A 60 2.19 -1.36 0.99
N ALA A 61 1.37 -2.27 0.45
CA ALA A 61 -0.09 -2.26 0.64
C ALA A 61 -0.66 -3.49 1.35
N PHE A 62 -0.12 -4.68 1.10
CA PHE A 62 -0.69 -5.94 1.59
C PHE A 62 0.36 -7.06 1.57
N ASN A 63 0.45 -7.83 2.66
CA ASN A 63 1.39 -8.97 2.74
C ASN A 63 0.72 -10.34 2.55
N GLY A 64 -0.53 -10.38 2.12
CA GLY A 64 -1.29 -11.62 2.02
C GLY A 64 -2.29 -11.89 3.13
N THR A 65 -2.10 -11.25 4.28
CA THR A 65 -2.96 -11.45 5.45
C THR A 65 -3.43 -10.12 6.05
N SER A 66 -2.66 -9.05 5.89
CA SER A 66 -2.95 -7.75 6.47
C SER A 66 -2.52 -6.59 5.59
N THR A 67 -3.27 -5.49 5.67
CA THR A 67 -2.88 -4.18 5.11
C THR A 67 -2.13 -3.32 6.13
N LYS A 68 -1.94 -3.81 7.36
CA LYS A 68 -1.11 -3.15 8.39
C LYS A 68 0.37 -3.45 8.13
N VAL A 69 0.86 -3.03 6.96
CA VAL A 69 2.25 -3.20 6.54
C VAL A 69 2.99 -1.86 6.63
N HIS A 70 4.31 -1.94 6.80
CA HIS A 70 5.16 -0.76 6.77
C HIS A 70 5.54 -0.42 5.32
N SER A 71 5.37 0.84 4.97
CA SER A 71 6.03 1.44 3.82
C SER A 71 7.40 1.98 4.24
N HIS A 72 8.31 2.09 3.29
CA HIS A 72 9.71 2.38 3.57
C HIS A 72 10.22 3.56 2.74
N LEU A 73 11.09 4.34 3.35
CA LEU A 73 11.89 5.37 2.70
C LEU A 73 13.34 4.95 2.80
N TYR A 74 14.02 4.87 1.66
CA TYR A 74 15.43 4.54 1.55
C TYR A 74 16.23 5.77 1.13
N VAL A 75 17.47 5.86 1.59
CA VAL A 75 18.45 6.88 1.18
C VAL A 75 19.59 6.22 0.42
N TRP A 76 20.04 6.82 -0.68
CA TRP A 76 21.18 6.34 -1.46
C TRP A 76 22.51 6.65 -0.74
N LEU A 77 23.22 5.59 -0.33
CA LEU A 77 24.51 5.69 0.35
C LEU A 77 25.47 4.64 -0.21
N VAL A 78 26.66 5.10 -0.61
CA VAL A 78 27.78 4.23 -1.02
C VAL A 78 27.36 3.18 -2.05
N GLY A 79 26.62 3.58 -3.09
CA GLY A 79 26.23 2.69 -4.18
C GLY A 79 25.00 1.80 -3.94
N SER A 80 24.25 2.02 -2.84
CA SER A 80 23.05 1.23 -2.53
C SER A 80 21.98 2.07 -1.82
N PHE A 81 20.73 1.64 -1.89
CA PHE A 81 19.64 2.20 -1.11
C PHE A 81 19.60 1.57 0.28
N ARG A 82 19.74 2.38 1.33
CA ARG A 82 19.71 1.94 2.72
C ARG A 82 18.44 2.44 3.40
N LEU A 83 17.82 1.62 4.23
CA LEU A 83 16.60 2.00 4.94
C LEU A 83 16.87 3.24 5.79
N PHE A 84 16.09 4.29 5.56
CA PHE A 84 16.14 5.54 6.31
C PHE A 84 15.00 5.62 7.32
N GLN A 85 13.78 5.26 6.89
CA GLN A 85 12.59 5.30 7.76
C GLN A 85 11.55 4.26 7.35
N SER A 86 10.83 3.73 8.32
CA SER A 86 9.62 2.92 8.13
C SER A 86 8.41 3.68 8.68
N PHE A 87 7.29 3.64 7.97
CA PHE A 87 6.03 4.23 8.42
C PHE A 87 4.88 3.23 8.23
N LEU A 88 4.09 3.05 9.28
CA LEU A 88 2.95 2.13 9.24
C LEU A 88 1.81 2.79 8.46
N VAL A 89 1.29 2.08 7.45
CA VAL A 89 0.08 2.53 6.76
C VAL A 89 -1.06 2.49 7.78
N ARG A 90 -1.75 3.62 7.96
CA ARG A 90 -2.75 3.75 9.02
C ARG A 90 -3.81 2.65 8.86
N PRO A 91 -4.11 1.87 9.92
CA PRO A 91 -5.26 1.00 9.90
C PRO A 91 -6.51 1.83 9.59
N ARG A 92 -7.33 1.38 8.64
CA ARG A 92 -8.68 1.93 8.51
C ARG A 92 -9.36 1.76 9.88
N PRO A 93 -9.74 2.85 10.56
CA PRO A 93 -10.42 2.70 11.85
C PRO A 93 -11.69 1.91 11.60
N ALA A 94 -11.97 0.93 12.46
CA ALA A 94 -13.25 0.23 12.42
C ALA A 94 -14.36 1.28 12.46
N PRO A 95 -15.46 1.10 11.70
CA PRO A 95 -16.60 2.00 11.81
C PRO A 95 -16.97 2.09 13.29
N ARG A 96 -17.05 3.32 13.82
CA ARG A 96 -17.48 3.51 15.22
C ARG A 96 -18.80 2.78 15.35
N ARG A 97 -18.82 1.72 16.17
CA ARG A 97 -20.05 1.04 16.52
C ARG A 97 -20.97 2.13 17.06
N ALA A 98 -22.10 2.35 16.39
CA ALA A 98 -23.07 3.32 16.87
C ALA A 98 -23.34 3.01 18.34
N SER A 99 -23.05 3.97 19.21
CA SER A 99 -23.42 3.85 20.61
C SER A 99 -24.93 3.68 20.66
N PRO A 100 -25.48 2.73 21.44
CA PRO A 100 -26.92 2.69 21.67
C PRO A 100 -27.27 3.98 22.43
N GLY A 101 -27.76 4.99 21.72
CA GLY A 101 -27.98 6.33 22.27
C GLY A 101 -28.25 7.43 21.25
N ASP A 102 -27.92 7.25 19.97
CA ASP A 102 -28.16 8.24 18.90
C ASP A 102 -29.60 8.23 18.36
N THR A 103 -30.58 7.89 19.21
CA THR A 103 -32.01 8.10 18.92
C THR A 103 -32.41 9.45 19.51
N GLY A 104 -32.08 10.54 18.80
CA GLY A 104 -32.42 11.89 19.27
C GLY A 104 -32.45 12.91 18.14
N LEU A 105 -33.68 13.28 17.78
CA LEU A 105 -34.12 14.39 16.90
C LEU A 105 -34.27 14.08 15.42
N GLY A 106 -35.55 14.00 15.03
CA GLY A 106 -36.00 13.86 13.66
C GLY A 106 -35.59 15.04 12.79
N ALA A 107 -34.92 14.73 11.68
CA ALA A 107 -34.85 15.63 10.54
C ALA A 107 -36.08 15.36 9.65
N GLN A 108 -37.00 16.33 9.59
CA GLN A 108 -37.98 16.37 8.50
C GLN A 108 -37.25 16.50 7.16
N PRO A 109 -37.73 15.88 6.08
CA PRO A 109 -37.25 16.18 4.74
C PRO A 109 -37.65 17.63 4.37
N GLY A 110 -36.65 18.48 4.11
CA GLY A 110 -36.87 19.84 3.63
C GLY A 110 -37.52 19.88 2.24
N PRO A 111 -38.18 21.00 1.86
CA PRO A 111 -38.92 21.09 0.61
C PRO A 111 -37.97 21.06 -0.60
N VAL A 112 -38.37 20.28 -1.61
CA VAL A 112 -37.70 20.20 -2.92
C VAL A 112 -37.87 21.54 -3.64
N PRO A 113 -36.81 22.20 -4.16
CA PRO A 113 -36.97 23.42 -4.92
C PRO A 113 -37.65 23.12 -6.26
N GLY A 114 -38.73 23.84 -6.53
CA GLY A 114 -39.47 23.75 -7.78
C GLY A 114 -38.59 24.07 -8.98
N ARG A 115 -38.72 23.26 -10.04
CA ARG A 115 -38.21 23.60 -11.38
C ARG A 115 -38.92 24.88 -11.86
N HIS A 116 -38.21 26.00 -11.84
CA HIS A 116 -38.58 27.15 -12.65
C HIS A 116 -38.33 26.80 -14.12
N ARG A 117 -39.41 26.49 -14.84
CA ARG A 117 -39.52 26.87 -16.25
C ARG A 117 -39.73 28.37 -16.30
N HIS A 118 -39.09 29.07 -17.23
CA HIS A 118 -39.59 30.22 -18.03
C HIS A 118 -38.42 30.81 -18.84
N PRO A 119 -38.68 31.58 -19.92
CA PRO A 119 -39.79 31.56 -20.87
C PRO A 119 -39.39 31.03 -22.26
#